data_AF-A0A5M6CIP0-F1
#
_entry.id   AF-A0A5M6CIP0-F1
#
_cell.length_a   1.000
_cell.length_b   1.000
_cell.length_c   1.000
_cell.angle_alpha   90.00
_cell.angle_beta   90.00
_cell.angle_gamma   90.00
#
_symmetry.space_group_name_H-M   'P 1'
#
loop_
_entity.id
_entity.type
_entity.pdbx_description
1 polymer ?
#
loop_
_entity_poly.entity_id
_entity_poly.type
_entity_poly.pdbx_seq_one_letter_code
_entity_poly.pdbx_strand_id
1 'polypeptide(L)'
;MDIIESTIQEWRDLGFHYDRDDDRRLWTITGAISGIERFADILRQFANDSRNDVPGEHDHFGPYMYLKIMNVPHKRGFDSNAIFAPRCDFRDLADLVGSRLRSSQPGEVFNLS
;
A
#
# COMPACT_ATOMS: atom_id res chain seq x y z
N MET A 1 24.48 11.00 -9.68
CA MET A 1 23.87 10.07 -8.71
C MET A 1 23.56 8.82 -9.49
N ASP A 2 24.12 7.69 -9.08
CA ASP A 2 23.91 6.42 -9.77
C ASP A 2 22.43 6.00 -9.59
N ILE A 3 21.79 5.49 -10.64
CA ILE A 3 20.33 5.18 -10.64
C ILE A 3 20.00 4.13 -9.56
N ILE A 4 20.95 3.26 -9.25
CA ILE A 4 20.82 2.23 -8.22
C ILE A 4 20.82 2.84 -6.83
N GLU A 5 21.67 3.84 -6.57
CA GLU A 5 21.76 4.51 -5.26
C GLU A 5 20.49 5.31 -4.94
N SER A 6 19.93 6.02 -5.94
CA SER A 6 18.67 6.76 -5.75
C SER A 6 17.50 5.83 -5.43
N THR A 7 17.43 4.70 -6.13
CA THR A 7 16.38 3.69 -5.93
C THR A 7 16.44 3.05 -4.56
N ILE A 8 17.65 2.70 -4.10
CA ILE A 8 17.87 2.16 -2.75
C ILE A 8 17.44 3.19 -1.70
N GLN A 9 17.75 4.47 -1.91
CA GLN A 9 17.39 5.53 -0.98
C GLN A 9 15.88 5.75 -0.93
N GLU A 10 15.19 5.77 -2.07
CA GLU A 10 13.73 5.91 -2.11
C GLU A 10 13.02 4.75 -1.39
N TRP A 11 13.52 3.50 -1.52
CA TRP A 11 12.99 2.38 -0.73
C TRP A 11 13.22 2.54 0.77
N ARG A 12 14.40 3.05 1.16
CA ARG A 12 14.69 3.34 2.58
C ARG A 12 13.79 4.44 3.12
N ASP A 13 13.57 5.49 2.32
CA ASP A 13 12.72 6.61 2.69
C ASP A 13 11.27 6.17 2.82
N LEU A 14 10.79 5.28 1.94
CA LEU A 14 9.46 4.67 2.02
C LEU A 14 9.31 3.81 3.29
N GLY A 15 10.37 3.17 3.75
CA GLY A 15 10.41 2.39 5.01
C GLY A 15 9.75 1.01 4.93
N PHE A 16 9.09 0.69 3.82
CA PHE A 16 8.55 -0.62 3.51
C PHE A 16 8.84 -0.97 2.04
N HIS A 17 8.84 -2.26 1.76
CA HIS A 17 8.90 -2.87 0.44
C HIS A 17 7.58 -3.60 0.19
N TYR A 18 7.19 -3.74 -1.08
CA TYR A 18 6.10 -4.62 -1.45
C TYR A 18 6.55 -5.64 -2.50
N ASP A 19 6.01 -6.84 -2.41
CA ASP A 19 6.21 -7.91 -3.38
C ASP A 19 4.87 -8.47 -3.84
N ARG A 20 4.85 -9.03 -5.04
CA ARG A 20 3.65 -9.57 -5.67
C ARG A 20 3.92 -10.97 -6.20
N ASP A 21 3.07 -11.90 -5.78
CA ASP A 21 2.99 -13.24 -6.34
C ASP A 21 1.65 -13.37 -7.08
N ASP A 22 1.70 -13.22 -8.41
CA ASP A 22 0.50 -13.28 -9.26
C ASP A 22 -0.12 -14.69 -9.31
N ASP A 23 0.71 -15.73 -9.24
CA ASP A 23 0.28 -17.12 -9.26
C ASP A 23 -0.52 -17.46 -7.99
N ARG A 24 -0.04 -16.98 -6.84
CA ARG A 24 -0.72 -17.15 -5.55
C ARG A 24 -1.75 -16.07 -5.27
N ARG A 25 -1.82 -15.03 -6.09
CA ARG A 25 -2.62 -13.82 -5.87
C ARG A 25 -2.35 -13.25 -4.48
N LEU A 26 -1.09 -12.95 -4.20
CA LEU A 26 -0.66 -12.35 -2.94
C LEU A 26 0.10 -11.06 -3.19
N TRP A 27 -0.25 -10.04 -2.42
CA TRP A 27 0.56 -8.84 -2.26
C TRP A 27 1.11 -8.84 -0.84
N THR A 28 2.43 -8.76 -0.72
CA THR A 28 3.13 -8.79 0.56
C THR A 28 3.75 -7.43 0.81
N ILE A 29 3.40 -6.78 1.93
CA ILE A 29 4.06 -5.56 2.39
C ILE A 29 5.00 -5.94 3.54
N THR A 30 6.29 -5.68 3.39
CA THR A 30 7.32 -6.00 4.38
C THR A 30 8.13 -4.76 4.71
N GLY A 31 8.33 -4.43 5.98
CA GLY A 31 9.08 -3.25 6.36
C GLY A 31 9.28 -3.16 7.86
N ALA A 32 9.95 -2.09 8.28
CA ALA A 32 9.96 -1.71 9.69
C ALA A 32 8.53 -1.34 10.12
N ILE A 33 8.24 -1.38 11.43
CA ILE A 33 6.93 -0.97 11.98
C ILE A 33 6.56 0.43 11.46
N SER A 34 7.49 1.39 11.53
CA SER A 34 7.27 2.75 11.01
C SER A 34 7.00 2.81 9.49
N GLY A 35 7.53 1.85 8.73
CA GLY A 35 7.23 1.70 7.30
C GLY A 35 5.81 1.20 7.06
N ILE A 36 5.38 0.17 7.80
CA ILE A 36 4.01 -0.35 7.69
C ILE A 36 2.99 0.69 8.20
N GLU A 37 3.33 1.48 9.22
CA GLU A 37 2.55 2.66 9.64
C GLU A 37 2.42 3.66 8.50
N ARG A 38 3.52 3.96 7.80
CA ARG A 38 3.48 4.85 6.62
C ARG A 38 2.61 4.29 5.49
N PHE A 39 2.62 2.99 5.26
CA PHE A 39 1.69 2.36 4.31
C PHE A 39 0.24 2.59 4.71
N ALA A 40 -0.11 2.43 5.99
CA ALA A 40 -1.45 2.76 6.48
C ALA A 40 -1.78 4.25 6.27
N ASP A 41 -0.82 5.16 6.48
CA ASP A 41 -1.04 6.59 6.25
C ASP A 41 -1.23 6.94 4.77
N ILE A 42 -0.52 6.26 3.86
CA ILE A 42 -0.75 6.37 2.40
C ILE A 42 -2.19 6.02 2.06
N LEU A 43 -2.71 4.91 2.60
CA LEU A 43 -4.10 4.50 2.40
C LEU A 43 -5.09 5.53 2.96
N ARG A 44 -4.83 6.10 4.14
CA ARG A 44 -5.66 7.18 4.71
C ARG A 44 -5.62 8.44 3.87
N GLN A 45 -4.46 8.84 3.37
CA GLN A 45 -4.31 10.01 2.51
C GLN A 45 -5.10 9.83 1.22
N PHE A 46 -4.96 8.69 0.56
CA PHE A 46 -5.75 8.35 -0.62
C PHE A 46 -7.26 8.41 -0.32
N ALA A 47 -7.67 7.85 0.82
CA ALA A 47 -9.06 7.85 1.27
C ALA A 47 -9.59 9.23 1.66
N ASN A 48 -8.73 10.22 1.95
CA ASN A 48 -9.14 11.56 2.39
C ASN A 48 -9.05 12.63 1.29
N ASP A 49 -8.37 12.33 0.18
CA ASP A 49 -8.28 13.24 -0.95
C ASP A 49 -9.57 13.18 -1.78
N SER A 50 -10.25 14.32 -1.92
CA SER A 50 -11.49 14.43 -2.70
C SER A 50 -11.26 14.28 -4.20
N ARG A 51 -10.02 14.45 -4.70
CA ARG A 51 -9.68 14.16 -6.10
C ARG A 51 -9.93 12.68 -6.42
N ASN A 52 -9.71 11.81 -5.44
CA ASN A 52 -9.85 10.36 -5.57
C ASN A 52 -11.31 9.88 -5.57
N ASP A 53 -12.31 10.77 -5.49
CA ASP A 53 -13.72 10.41 -5.68
C ASP A 53 -14.05 10.01 -7.12
N VAL A 54 -13.23 10.42 -8.09
CA VAL A 54 -13.44 10.09 -9.50
C VAL A 54 -13.14 8.59 -9.73
N PRO A 55 -14.05 7.83 -10.39
CA PRO A 55 -13.78 6.44 -10.72
C PRO A 55 -12.53 6.29 -11.60
N GLY A 56 -11.61 5.41 -11.20
CA GLY A 56 -10.34 5.19 -11.89
C GLY A 56 -9.21 6.15 -11.51
N GLU A 57 -9.48 7.14 -10.66
CA GLU A 57 -8.42 7.97 -10.09
C GLU A 57 -7.48 7.10 -9.25
N HIS A 58 -6.19 7.41 -9.33
CA HIS A 58 -5.16 6.58 -8.73
C HIS A 58 -3.93 7.39 -8.37
N ASP A 59 -3.28 6.96 -7.30
CA ASP A 59 -1.98 7.48 -6.88
C ASP A 59 -0.93 6.37 -7.02
N HIS A 60 0.29 6.81 -7.33
CA HIS A 60 1.45 5.96 -7.44
C HIS A 60 2.44 6.29 -6.33
N PHE A 61 3.00 5.26 -5.71
CA PHE A 61 3.88 5.36 -4.56
C PHE A 61 5.15 4.56 -4.77
N GLY A 62 6.18 4.94 -4.00
CA GLY A 62 7.46 4.27 -3.94
C GLY A 62 8.30 4.39 -5.21
N PRO A 63 9.44 3.70 -5.24
CA PRO A 63 10.39 3.80 -6.35
C PRO A 63 9.79 3.28 -7.63
N TYR A 64 10.08 3.98 -8.73
CA TYR A 64 9.52 3.71 -10.06
C TYR A 64 7.99 3.80 -10.15
N MET A 65 7.30 4.32 -9.13
CA MET A 65 5.86 4.56 -9.16
C MET A 65 5.03 3.27 -9.36
N TYR A 66 5.53 2.12 -8.90
CA TYR A 66 4.84 0.84 -9.17
C TYR A 66 3.78 0.46 -8.14
N LEU A 67 3.84 0.97 -6.91
CA LEU A 67 2.74 0.76 -5.95
C LEU A 67 1.58 1.67 -6.34
N LYS A 68 0.54 1.09 -6.94
CA LYS A 68 -0.64 1.83 -7.39
C LYS A 68 -1.85 1.54 -6.51
N ILE A 69 -2.51 2.60 -6.08
CA ILE A 69 -3.79 2.56 -5.35
C ILE A 69 -4.84 3.23 -6.24
N MET A 70 -6.00 2.59 -6.44
CA MET A 70 -7.01 3.05 -7.40
C MET A 70 -8.43 2.99 -6.84
N ASN A 71 -9.21 4.05 -7.07
CA ASN A 71 -10.63 4.07 -6.75
C ASN A 71 -11.43 3.26 -7.77
N VAL A 72 -12.08 2.20 -7.32
CA VAL A 72 -13.03 1.39 -8.09
C VAL A 72 -14.33 1.23 -7.30
N PRO A 73 -15.35 2.06 -7.55
CA PRO A 73 -16.54 2.17 -6.69
C PRO A 73 -17.34 0.90 -6.42
N HIS A 74 -17.20 -0.13 -7.26
CA HIS A 74 -18.00 -1.35 -7.18
C HIS A 74 -17.17 -2.63 -7.07
N LYS A 75 -15.87 -2.52 -6.80
CA LYS A 75 -14.98 -3.68 -6.74
C LYS A 75 -13.85 -3.44 -5.76
N ARG A 76 -13.55 -4.45 -4.95
CA ARG A 76 -12.36 -4.51 -4.11
C ARG A 76 -11.43 -5.63 -4.58
N GLY A 77 -10.14 -5.45 -4.41
CA GLY A 77 -9.15 -6.47 -4.68
C GLY A 77 -7.81 -5.86 -5.04
N PHE A 78 -6.97 -6.70 -5.61
CA PHE A 78 -5.71 -6.29 -6.19
C PHE A 78 -5.40 -7.20 -7.38
N ASP A 79 -4.54 -6.72 -8.27
CA ASP A 79 -4.06 -7.47 -9.42
C ASP A 79 -2.60 -7.11 -9.72
N SER A 80 -2.13 -7.39 -10.93
CA SER A 80 -0.78 -7.06 -11.37
C SER A 80 -0.55 -5.56 -11.60
N ASN A 81 -1.57 -4.72 -11.43
CA ASN A 81 -1.51 -3.30 -11.73
C ASN A 81 -1.78 -2.44 -10.49
N ALA A 82 -2.72 -2.80 -9.61
CA ALA A 82 -3.08 -1.96 -8.47
C ALA A 82 -3.72 -2.73 -7.30
N ILE A 83 -3.70 -2.11 -6.13
CA ILE A 83 -4.72 -2.34 -5.09
C ILE A 83 -5.90 -1.43 -5.43
N PHE A 84 -7.09 -1.99 -5.57
CA PHE A 84 -8.29 -1.24 -5.93
C PHE A 84 -9.45 -1.53 -4.99
N ALA A 85 -10.18 -0.47 -4.64
CA ALA A 85 -11.35 -0.53 -3.79
C ALA A 85 -12.19 0.75 -3.99
N PRO A 86 -13.45 0.79 -3.53
CA PRO A 86 -14.12 2.07 -3.32
C PRO A 86 -13.25 2.97 -2.42
N ARG A 87 -13.15 4.27 -2.72
CA ARG A 87 -12.27 5.20 -1.98
C ARG A 87 -12.44 5.11 -0.45
N CYS A 88 -13.68 5.01 0.03
CA CYS A 88 -13.97 4.90 1.45
C CYS A 88 -13.36 3.67 2.11
N ASP A 89 -13.26 2.55 1.39
CA ASP A 89 -12.77 1.27 1.91
C ASP A 89 -11.26 1.31 2.19
N PHE A 90 -10.51 2.24 1.58
CA PHE A 90 -9.09 2.42 1.90
C PHE A 90 -8.87 2.94 3.31
N ARG A 91 -9.84 3.65 3.89
CA ARG A 91 -9.80 4.03 5.31
C ARG A 91 -9.92 2.79 6.20
N ASP A 92 -10.86 1.92 5.90
CA ASP A 92 -11.07 0.67 6.63
C ASP A 92 -9.83 -0.24 6.54
N LEU A 93 -9.22 -0.32 5.35
CA LEU A 93 -7.97 -1.06 5.16
C LEU A 93 -6.82 -0.48 5.99
N ALA A 94 -6.69 0.86 6.02
CA ALA A 94 -5.66 1.52 6.81
C ALA A 94 -5.81 1.26 8.31
N ASP A 95 -7.05 1.28 8.81
CA ASP A 95 -7.36 1.02 10.20
C ASP A 95 -7.16 -0.45 10.56
N LEU A 96 -7.49 -1.37 9.65
CA LEU A 96 -7.18 -2.78 9.80
C LEU A 96 -5.67 -3.02 9.90
N VAL A 97 -4.87 -2.49 8.97
CA VAL A 97 -3.39 -2.58 9.00
C VAL A 97 -2.85 -2.00 10.31
N GLY A 98 -3.27 -0.79 10.69
CA GLY A 98 -2.81 -0.14 11.91
C GLY A 98 -3.21 -0.90 13.18
N SER A 99 -4.39 -1.50 13.21
CA SER A 99 -4.85 -2.32 14.35
C SER A 99 -4.02 -3.60 14.51
N ARG A 100 -3.74 -4.30 13.40
CA ARG A 100 -2.93 -5.52 13.40
C ARG A 100 -1.50 -5.22 13.83
N LEU A 101 -0.91 -4.18 13.25
CA LEU A 101 0.46 -3.79 13.54
C LEU A 101 0.69 -3.46 15.02
N ARG A 102 -0.26 -2.80 15.69
CA ARG A 102 -0.17 -2.51 17.14
C ARG A 102 -0.10 -3.76 18.03
N SER A 103 -0.65 -4.87 17.57
CA SER A 103 -0.61 -6.16 18.28
C SER A 103 0.52 -7.07 17.80
N SER A 104 1.24 -6.69 16.75
CA SER A 104 2.24 -7.56 16.12
C SER A 104 3.63 -7.40 16.71
N GLN A 105 4.41 -8.47 16.61
CA GLN A 105 5.85 -8.46 16.93
C GLN A 105 6.72 -8.44 15.68
N PRO A 106 7.97 -7.94 15.76
CA PRO A 106 8.92 -8.06 14.65
C PRO A 106 9.07 -9.52 14.17
N GLY A 107 8.95 -9.73 12.85
CA GLY A 107 9.00 -11.05 12.23
C GLY A 107 7.65 -11.77 12.13
N GLU A 108 6.57 -11.20 12.68
CA GLU A 108 5.23 -11.73 12.51
C GLU A 108 4.69 -11.40 11.11
N VAL A 109 3.97 -12.36 10.51
CA VAL A 109 3.26 -12.20 9.25
C VAL A 109 1.78 -12.41 9.52
N PHE A 110 0.95 -11.45 9.14
CA PHE A 110 -0.50 -11.55 9.23
C PHE A 110 -1.15 -11.36 7.86
N ASN A 111 -2.16 -12.17 7.58
CA ASN A 111 -2.94 -12.06 6.36
C ASN A 111 -4.17 -11.17 6.59
N LEU A 112 -4.44 -10.30 5.63
CA LEU A 112 -5.66 -9.50 5.57
C LEU A 112 -6.61 -10.19 4.59
N SER A 113 -7.40 -11.14 5.10
CA SER A 113 -8.43 -11.89 4.35
C SER A 113 -9.81 -11.33 4.58
#